data_AF-A0A453GDH5-F1
#
_entry.id   AF-A0A453GDH5-F1
#
_cell.length_a   1.000
_cell.length_b   1.000
_cell.length_c   1.000
_cell.angle_alpha   90.00
_cell.angle_beta   90.00
_cell.angle_gamma   90.00
#
_symmetry.space_group_name_H-M   'P 1'
#
loop_
_entity.id
_entity.type
_entity.pdbx_description
1 polymer ?
#
loop_
_entity_poly.entity_id
_entity_poly.type
_entity_poly.pdbx_seq_one_letter_code
_entity_poly.pdbx_strand_id
1 'polypeptide(L)'
;MAMHWLVQGCSYGDSLVFQFSGLGAQVPDDDGDELDGMDEALCPVDSFQQGPILDDEINEAIVRPLVHGVKLHAIVDACHSATVLDLPYQCTVSKQTGRWRWRDERPMTGACKGTTGGQAVLISGSSNGKSNMSVLPEPYATIGAMTHSFIRAVECEPRTTYGRLLTSMRAIMRDSSGNCNLQGPIGGSIRKVANFSGVEEPQLSSAYKFDVEREPFCM
;
A
#
# COMPACT_ATOMS: atom_id res chain seq x y z
N MET A 1 -2.47 -4.97 -21.64
CA MET A 1 -2.51 -4.22 -20.35
C MET A 1 -1.10 -4.13 -19.79
N ALA A 2 -0.68 -2.96 -19.28
CA ALA A 2 0.67 -2.75 -18.74
C ALA A 2 0.96 -3.62 -17.49
N MET A 3 -0.09 -3.92 -16.70
CA MET A 3 -0.02 -4.85 -15.57
C MET A 3 0.44 -6.26 -15.98
N HIS A 4 -0.14 -6.84 -17.04
CA HIS A 4 0.34 -8.13 -17.55
C HIS A 4 1.79 -8.06 -18.04
N TRP A 5 2.18 -6.96 -18.67
CA TRP A 5 3.57 -6.77 -19.11
C TRP A 5 4.55 -6.74 -17.92
N LEU A 6 4.17 -6.14 -16.79
CA LEU A 6 5.02 -6.06 -15.59
C LEU A 6 5.43 -7.44 -15.05
N VAL A 7 4.51 -8.41 -15.09
CA VAL A 7 4.77 -9.79 -14.60
C VAL A 7 5.15 -10.77 -15.71
N GLN A 8 5.15 -10.32 -16.97
CA GLN A 8 5.37 -11.20 -18.11
C GLN A 8 6.80 -11.75 -18.10
N GLY A 9 6.91 -13.07 -17.96
CA GLY A 9 8.21 -13.77 -17.97
C GLY A 9 9.05 -13.54 -16.72
N CYS A 10 8.46 -13.07 -15.62
CA CYS A 10 9.16 -12.94 -14.34
C CYS A 10 9.69 -14.29 -13.86
N SER A 11 10.86 -14.25 -13.25
CA SER A 11 11.62 -15.43 -12.83
C SER A 11 12.32 -15.19 -11.49
N TYR A 12 12.83 -16.27 -10.89
CA TYR A 12 13.48 -16.21 -9.58
C TYR A 12 14.52 -15.09 -9.49
N GLY A 13 14.38 -14.22 -8.50
CA GLY A 13 15.29 -13.10 -8.25
C GLY A 13 14.83 -11.77 -8.84
N ASP A 14 13.78 -11.74 -9.67
CA ASP A 14 13.23 -10.50 -10.19
C ASP A 14 12.53 -9.69 -9.08
N SER A 15 12.73 -8.38 -9.13
CA SER A 15 12.11 -7.41 -8.23
C SER A 15 11.30 -6.40 -9.06
N LEU A 16 10.00 -6.39 -8.84
CA LEU A 16 9.00 -5.65 -9.60
C LEU A 16 8.46 -4.52 -8.73
N VAL A 17 8.22 -3.37 -9.34
CA VAL A 17 7.61 -2.23 -8.66
C VAL A 17 6.36 -1.80 -9.41
N PHE A 18 5.24 -1.74 -8.69
CA PHE A 18 3.99 -1.13 -9.15
C PHE A 18 3.74 0.13 -8.34
N GLN A 19 3.50 1.26 -9.00
CA GLN A 19 3.16 2.50 -8.32
C GLN A 19 1.91 3.09 -8.95
N PHE A 20 0.96 3.47 -8.10
CA PHE A 20 -0.24 4.17 -8.52
C PHE A 20 -0.50 5.34 -7.57
N SER A 21 -0.87 6.49 -8.12
CA SER A 21 -1.37 7.62 -7.35
C SER A 21 -2.54 8.24 -8.10
N GLY A 22 -3.69 8.34 -7.43
CA GLY A 22 -4.91 8.77 -8.10
C GLY A 22 -6.15 8.54 -7.25
N LEU A 23 -7.30 8.45 -7.94
CA LEU A 23 -8.58 8.19 -7.31
C LEU A 23 -8.72 6.69 -7.02
N GLY A 24 -9.12 6.38 -5.79
CA GLY A 24 -9.64 5.08 -5.39
C GLY A 24 -11.15 5.17 -5.20
N ALA A 25 -11.83 4.04 -5.37
CA ALA A 25 -13.26 3.89 -5.15
C ALA A 25 -13.53 2.55 -4.46
N GLN A 26 -14.72 2.42 -3.87
CA GLN A 26 -15.25 1.15 -3.37
C GLN A 26 -16.51 0.80 -4.14
N VAL A 27 -16.66 -0.45 -4.54
CA VAL A 27 -17.83 -1.00 -5.23
C VAL A 27 -18.43 -2.10 -4.35
N PRO A 28 -19.76 -2.27 -4.28
CA PRO A 28 -20.34 -3.40 -3.54
C PRO A 28 -19.81 -4.74 -4.08
N ASP A 29 -19.33 -5.59 -3.17
CA ASP A 29 -18.85 -6.93 -3.48
C ASP A 29 -20.05 -7.85 -3.82
N ASP A 30 -20.03 -8.40 -5.04
CA ASP A 30 -21.07 -9.28 -5.56
C ASP A 30 -20.79 -10.78 -5.32
N ASP A 31 -19.54 -11.17 -5.04
CA ASP A 31 -19.13 -12.57 -4.91
C ASP A 31 -18.91 -13.01 -3.44
N GLY A 32 -18.84 -12.03 -2.53
CA GLY A 32 -18.76 -12.21 -1.08
C GLY A 32 -17.35 -12.59 -0.59
N ASP A 33 -16.31 -12.27 -1.35
CA ASP A 33 -14.93 -12.55 -0.99
C ASP A 33 -14.25 -11.44 -0.18
N GLU A 34 -14.93 -10.32 0.10
CA GLU A 34 -14.47 -9.24 0.96
C GLU A 34 -15.10 -9.26 2.36
N LEU A 35 -14.30 -8.93 3.38
CA LEU A 35 -14.75 -9.00 4.79
C LEU A 35 -15.72 -7.88 5.18
N ASP A 36 -15.62 -6.73 4.53
CA ASP A 36 -16.52 -5.59 4.71
C ASP A 36 -17.61 -5.52 3.63
N GLY A 37 -17.59 -6.43 2.65
CA GLY A 37 -18.54 -6.54 1.55
C GLY A 37 -18.39 -5.45 0.50
N MET A 38 -17.17 -4.91 0.32
CA MET A 38 -16.87 -3.89 -0.66
C MET A 38 -15.54 -4.20 -1.38
N ASP A 39 -15.55 -4.25 -2.70
CA ASP A 39 -14.35 -4.33 -3.54
C ASP A 39 -13.67 -2.97 -3.62
N GLU A 40 -12.36 -2.95 -3.45
CA GLU A 40 -11.54 -1.78 -3.71
C GLU A 40 -11.28 -1.63 -5.21
N ALA A 41 -11.21 -0.39 -5.68
CA ALA A 41 -11.02 -0.14 -7.09
C ALA A 41 -10.11 1.06 -7.35
N LEU A 42 -9.26 0.93 -8.36
CA LEU A 42 -8.49 2.05 -8.91
C LEU A 42 -9.26 2.68 -10.04
N CYS A 43 -9.24 4.01 -10.14
CA CYS A 43 -9.95 4.74 -11.18
C CYS A 43 -8.95 5.29 -12.23
N PRO A 44 -8.81 4.63 -13.40
CA PRO A 44 -8.15 5.20 -14.56
C PRO A 44 -8.80 6.51 -15.03
N VAL A 45 -8.11 7.22 -15.92
CA VAL A 45 -8.62 8.49 -16.48
C VAL A 45 -9.96 8.35 -17.21
N ASP A 46 -10.22 7.18 -17.78
CA ASP A 46 -11.43 6.81 -18.51
C ASP A 46 -12.42 5.99 -17.67
N SER A 47 -12.26 5.96 -16.35
CA SER A 47 -13.11 5.18 -15.45
C SER A 47 -14.60 5.53 -15.53
N PHE A 48 -14.92 6.78 -15.89
CA PHE A 48 -16.30 7.20 -16.12
C PHE A 48 -16.95 6.52 -17.32
N GLN A 49 -16.16 6.06 -18.30
CA GLN A 49 -16.64 5.43 -19.52
C GLN A 49 -16.46 3.90 -19.50
N GLN A 50 -15.33 3.42 -18.98
CA GLN A 50 -14.96 1.99 -18.99
C GLN A 50 -15.16 1.31 -17.64
N GLY A 51 -15.45 2.06 -16.58
CA GLY A 51 -15.47 1.55 -15.20
C GLY A 51 -14.11 1.64 -14.51
N PRO A 52 -14.08 1.52 -13.18
CA PRO A 52 -12.83 1.37 -12.43
C PRO A 52 -12.24 -0.03 -12.63
N ILE A 53 -10.97 -0.21 -12.25
CA ILE A 53 -10.32 -1.53 -12.23
C ILE A 53 -10.43 -2.07 -10.81
N LEU A 54 -11.09 -3.21 -10.64
CA LEU A 54 -11.29 -3.84 -9.34
C LEU A 54 -10.00 -4.48 -8.81
N ASP A 55 -9.86 -4.56 -7.51
CA ASP A 55 -8.78 -5.24 -6.78
C ASP A 55 -8.60 -6.70 -7.22
N ASP A 56 -9.68 -7.39 -7.48
CA ASP A 56 -9.71 -8.77 -7.93
C ASP A 56 -9.08 -8.95 -9.33
N GLU A 57 -9.35 -7.99 -10.25
CA GLU A 57 -8.70 -7.88 -11.55
C GLU A 57 -7.21 -7.55 -11.41
N ILE A 58 -6.86 -6.67 -10.48
CA ILE A 58 -5.46 -6.30 -10.20
C ILE A 58 -4.72 -7.51 -9.62
N ASN A 59 -5.32 -8.24 -8.69
CA ASN A 59 -4.78 -9.44 -8.06
C ASN A 59 -4.50 -10.50 -9.14
N GLU A 60 -5.47 -10.77 -10.01
CA GLU A 60 -5.30 -11.68 -11.14
C GLU A 60 -4.18 -11.23 -12.09
N ALA A 61 -4.06 -9.93 -12.36
CA ALA A 61 -3.09 -9.40 -13.30
C ALA A 61 -1.65 -9.40 -12.78
N ILE A 62 -1.41 -9.05 -11.51
CA ILE A 62 -0.04 -8.82 -10.98
C ILE A 62 0.32 -9.59 -9.70
N VAL A 63 -0.63 -10.19 -8.98
CA VAL A 63 -0.36 -10.92 -7.72
C VAL A 63 -0.36 -12.43 -7.93
N ARG A 64 -1.46 -12.99 -8.46
CA ARG A 64 -1.59 -14.45 -8.72
C ARG A 64 -0.42 -14.98 -9.57
N PRO A 65 0.06 -14.28 -10.63
CA PRO A 65 1.11 -14.80 -11.50
C PRO A 65 2.52 -14.84 -10.89
N LEU A 66 2.73 -14.26 -9.70
CA LEU A 66 4.08 -14.15 -9.11
C LEU A 66 4.60 -15.54 -8.72
N VAL A 67 5.63 -15.99 -9.44
CA VAL A 67 6.30 -17.27 -9.21
C VAL A 67 7.31 -17.19 -8.07
N HIS A 68 7.72 -18.36 -7.58
CA HIS A 68 8.68 -18.47 -6.50
C HIS A 68 9.96 -17.66 -6.71
N GLY A 69 10.30 -16.83 -5.72
CA GLY A 69 11.48 -15.98 -5.71
C GLY A 69 11.33 -14.64 -6.43
N VAL A 70 10.19 -14.37 -7.07
CA VAL A 70 9.84 -13.02 -7.56
C VAL A 70 9.30 -12.20 -6.40
N LYS A 71 9.67 -10.91 -6.35
CA LYS A 71 9.15 -9.96 -5.37
C LYS A 71 8.45 -8.81 -6.07
N LEU A 72 7.22 -8.50 -5.67
CA LEU A 72 6.46 -7.33 -6.09
C LEU A 72 6.31 -6.36 -4.92
N HIS A 73 6.74 -5.13 -5.10
CA HIS A 73 6.42 -4.00 -4.23
C HIS A 73 5.41 -3.09 -4.92
N ALA A 74 4.22 -3.00 -4.36
CA ALA A 74 3.21 -2.04 -4.76
C ALA A 74 3.19 -0.85 -3.81
N ILE A 75 3.21 0.35 -4.38
CA ILE A 75 3.10 1.62 -3.66
C ILE A 75 1.87 2.33 -4.19
N VAL A 76 0.77 2.30 -3.43
CA VAL A 76 -0.54 2.82 -3.87
C VAL A 76 -0.98 3.99 -3.01
N ASP A 77 -1.15 5.14 -3.65
CA ASP A 77 -1.53 6.41 -3.06
C ASP A 77 -2.92 6.81 -3.57
N ALA A 78 -3.93 6.15 -2.99
CA ALA A 78 -5.35 6.33 -3.30
C ALA A 78 -6.20 6.09 -2.04
N CYS A 79 -7.40 6.67 -1.99
CA CYS A 79 -8.36 6.40 -0.92
C CYS A 79 -8.77 4.92 -0.91
N HIS A 80 -9.02 4.38 0.28
CA HIS A 80 -9.48 2.99 0.48
C HIS A 80 -8.53 1.89 -0.06
N SER A 81 -7.34 2.24 -0.56
CA SER A 81 -6.37 1.31 -1.17
C SER A 81 -5.65 0.32 -0.25
N ALA A 82 -6.17 0.04 0.95
CA ALA A 82 -5.57 -0.84 1.95
C ALA A 82 -5.55 -2.31 1.49
N THR A 83 -6.58 -2.71 0.76
CA THR A 83 -6.85 -4.07 0.27
C THR A 83 -6.81 -4.17 -1.24
N VAL A 84 -6.45 -3.12 -1.98
CA VAL A 84 -6.47 -3.04 -3.47
C VAL A 84 -5.66 -4.11 -4.26
N LEU A 85 -4.91 -4.95 -3.56
CA LEU A 85 -4.18 -6.08 -4.15
C LEU A 85 -4.72 -7.42 -3.66
N ASP A 86 -5.80 -7.47 -2.90
CA ASP A 86 -6.34 -8.64 -2.22
C ASP A 86 -5.27 -9.45 -1.54
N LEU A 87 -4.52 -8.82 -0.65
CA LEU A 87 -3.46 -9.50 0.09
C LEU A 87 -4.02 -10.05 1.41
N PRO A 88 -3.73 -11.32 1.74
CA PRO A 88 -4.35 -12.03 2.86
C PRO A 88 -3.98 -11.48 4.24
N TYR A 89 -2.91 -10.68 4.34
CA TYR A 89 -2.42 -10.17 5.61
C TYR A 89 -2.21 -8.67 5.56
N GLN A 90 -2.80 -7.97 6.53
CA GLN A 90 -2.63 -6.55 6.72
C GLN A 90 -1.89 -6.25 8.02
N CYS A 91 -0.82 -5.48 7.94
CA CYS A 91 -0.04 -5.02 9.07
C CYS A 91 -0.40 -3.56 9.41
N THR A 92 -0.90 -3.37 10.63
CA THR A 92 -1.25 -2.05 11.15
C THR A 92 -0.55 -1.80 12.47
N VAL A 93 -0.35 -0.52 12.80
CA VAL A 93 0.23 -0.13 14.08
C VAL A 93 -0.81 -0.16 15.19
N SER A 94 -0.52 -0.90 16.26
CA SER A 94 -1.37 -0.94 17.45
C SER A 94 -1.36 0.41 18.17
N LYS A 95 -2.54 1.02 18.35
CA LYS A 95 -2.69 2.28 19.12
C LYS A 95 -2.26 2.14 20.58
N GLN A 96 -2.33 0.93 21.14
CA GLN A 96 -2.02 0.67 22.56
C GLN A 96 -0.51 0.49 22.79
N THR A 97 0.18 -0.20 21.89
CA THR A 97 1.58 -0.60 22.10
C THR A 97 2.56 0.14 21.19
N GLY A 98 2.06 0.83 20.15
CA GLY A 98 2.89 1.45 19.12
C GLY A 98 3.60 0.44 18.20
N ARG A 99 3.35 -0.87 18.35
CA ARG A 99 3.99 -1.93 17.57
C ARG A 99 3.16 -2.35 16.36
N TRP A 100 3.84 -2.80 15.32
CA TRP A 100 3.24 -3.39 14.12
C TRP A 100 2.64 -4.76 14.43
N ARG A 101 1.40 -4.98 13.97
CA ARG A 101 0.66 -6.23 14.15
C ARG A 101 0.01 -6.67 12.85
N TRP A 102 0.24 -7.92 12.48
CA TRP A 102 -0.46 -8.57 11.38
C TRP A 102 -1.88 -8.97 11.79
N ARG A 103 -2.84 -8.64 10.94
CA ARG A 103 -4.19 -9.18 10.89
C ARG A 103 -4.30 -10.15 9.73
N ASP A 104 -5.25 -11.06 9.86
CA ASP A 104 -5.62 -12.03 8.84
C ASP A 104 -6.91 -11.50 8.22
N GLU A 105 -6.86 -11.15 6.95
CA GLU A 105 -7.98 -10.56 6.20
C GLU A 105 -8.53 -11.59 5.19
N ARG A 106 -8.15 -12.87 5.29
CA ARG A 106 -8.64 -13.92 4.38
C ARG A 106 -10.14 -14.13 4.58
N PRO A 107 -10.92 -14.22 3.49
CA PRO A 107 -12.34 -14.46 3.59
C PRO A 107 -12.65 -15.87 4.07
N MET A 108 -13.79 -16.00 4.74
CA MET A 108 -14.31 -17.29 5.22
C MET A 108 -14.75 -18.20 4.06
N THR A 109 -14.95 -17.65 2.86
CA THR A 109 -15.28 -18.37 1.62
C THR A 109 -14.13 -19.26 1.13
N GLY A 110 -12.88 -18.94 1.50
CA GLY A 110 -11.70 -19.65 1.05
C GLY A 110 -11.18 -19.23 -0.33
N ALA A 111 -11.62 -18.07 -0.84
CA ALA A 111 -11.10 -17.49 -2.07
C ALA A 111 -9.56 -17.36 -2.04
N CYS A 112 -8.91 -17.70 -3.16
CA CYS A 112 -7.45 -17.71 -3.25
C CYS A 112 -6.92 -16.31 -3.58
N LYS A 113 -6.65 -15.54 -2.51
CA LYS A 113 -6.08 -14.18 -2.55
C LYS A 113 -4.53 -14.17 -2.55
N GLY A 114 -3.90 -15.30 -2.90
CA GLY A 114 -2.45 -15.52 -2.76
C GLY A 114 -1.65 -15.47 -4.06
N THR A 115 -0.32 -15.52 -3.93
CA THR A 115 0.63 -15.62 -5.06
C THR A 115 0.89 -17.09 -5.45
N THR A 116 1.45 -17.33 -6.63
CA THR A 116 1.98 -18.66 -7.05
C THR A 116 3.38 -18.93 -6.48
N GLY A 117 3.63 -18.49 -5.23
CA GLY A 117 4.88 -18.72 -4.50
C GLY A 117 5.85 -17.53 -4.45
N GLY A 118 5.58 -16.45 -5.18
CA GLY A 118 6.29 -15.18 -5.07
C GLY A 118 5.91 -14.37 -3.83
N GLN A 119 6.58 -13.24 -3.61
CA GLN A 119 6.25 -12.29 -2.56
C GLN A 119 5.53 -11.08 -3.16
N ALA A 120 4.38 -10.72 -2.59
CA ALA A 120 3.74 -9.43 -2.85
C ALA A 120 3.67 -8.62 -1.56
N VAL A 121 4.02 -7.34 -1.65
CA VAL A 121 3.94 -6.37 -0.57
C VAL A 121 3.32 -5.09 -1.09
N LEU A 122 2.27 -4.63 -0.43
CA LEU A 122 1.60 -3.36 -0.69
C LEU A 122 1.94 -2.38 0.44
N ILE A 123 2.34 -1.17 0.08
CA ILE A 123 2.41 -0.02 0.97
C ILE A 123 1.38 0.99 0.48
N SER A 124 0.41 1.32 1.34
CA SER A 124 -0.66 2.25 1.01
C SER A 124 -0.93 3.24 2.13
N GLY A 125 -1.66 4.31 1.80
CA GLY A 125 -2.05 5.36 2.73
C GLY A 125 -3.51 5.22 3.11
N SER A 126 -3.81 5.25 4.41
CA SER A 126 -5.20 5.30 4.89
C SER A 126 -5.43 6.55 5.71
N SER A 127 -6.39 7.37 5.27
CA SER A 127 -6.87 8.50 6.06
C SER A 127 -7.82 7.98 7.15
N ASN A 128 -7.60 8.40 8.40
CA ASN A 128 -8.52 8.09 9.51
C ASN A 128 -9.90 8.79 9.40
N GLY A 129 -10.19 9.42 8.25
CA GLY A 129 -11.47 10.02 7.95
C GLY A 129 -12.54 8.94 7.84
N LYS A 130 -13.40 8.87 8.86
CA LYS A 130 -14.69 8.20 8.79
C LYS A 130 -15.56 8.91 7.73
N SER A 131 -15.34 8.67 6.45
CA SER A 131 -16.36 8.92 5.43
C SER A 131 -17.09 7.59 5.23
N ASN A 132 -18.25 7.48 5.86
CA ASN A 132 -19.19 6.42 5.52
C ASN A 132 -19.57 6.60 4.04
N MET A 133 -19.38 5.58 3.22
CA MET A 133 -20.07 5.41 1.94
C MET A 133 -20.06 6.65 1.03
N SER A 134 -18.97 6.88 0.32
CA SER A 134 -18.94 7.86 -0.78
C SER A 134 -18.80 7.14 -2.12
N VAL A 135 -19.92 7.02 -2.84
CA VAL A 135 -19.97 6.63 -4.27
C VAL A 135 -19.35 7.72 -5.17
N LEU A 136 -18.94 8.86 -4.58
CA LEU A 136 -18.28 9.96 -5.26
C LEU A 136 -16.82 10.03 -4.80
N PRO A 137 -15.87 10.27 -5.73
CA PRO A 137 -14.48 10.46 -5.36
C PRO A 137 -14.36 11.62 -4.37
N GLU A 138 -13.84 11.31 -3.18
CA GLU A 138 -13.63 12.31 -2.13
C GLU A 138 -12.73 13.43 -2.68
N PRO A 139 -13.18 14.70 -2.64
CA PRO A 139 -12.45 15.80 -3.26
C PRO A 139 -11.15 16.04 -2.47
N TYR A 140 -10.03 15.67 -3.09
CA TYR A 140 -8.69 15.99 -2.62
C TYR A 140 -8.37 15.48 -1.21
N ALA A 141 -8.73 14.23 -0.92
CA ALA A 141 -7.89 13.44 -0.02
C ALA A 141 -6.43 13.58 -0.48
N THR A 142 -5.48 13.45 0.43
CA THR A 142 -4.15 14.03 0.32
C THR A 142 -3.23 13.23 -0.61
N ILE A 143 -3.66 13.04 -1.86
CA ILE A 143 -2.98 12.28 -2.92
C ILE A 143 -1.54 12.78 -3.02
N GLY A 144 -0.61 11.85 -2.84
CA GLY A 144 0.82 12.11 -2.89
C GLY A 144 1.49 12.19 -1.51
N ALA A 145 0.74 12.27 -0.41
CA ALA A 145 1.34 12.26 0.94
C ALA A 145 2.01 10.93 1.24
N MET A 146 1.41 9.81 0.84
CA MET A 146 2.00 8.49 1.01
C MET A 146 3.26 8.33 0.16
N THR A 147 3.16 8.63 -1.14
CA THR A 147 4.28 8.53 -2.07
C THR A 147 5.44 9.43 -1.66
N HIS A 148 5.15 10.69 -1.29
CA HIS A 148 6.17 11.61 -0.77
C HIS A 148 6.82 11.06 0.49
N SER A 149 6.04 10.58 1.47
CA SER A 149 6.60 10.08 2.74
C SER A 149 7.44 8.82 2.53
N PHE A 150 7.05 7.95 1.61
CA PHE A 150 7.81 6.77 1.21
C PHE A 150 9.17 7.15 0.62
N ILE A 151 9.20 7.99 -0.42
CA ILE A 151 10.44 8.44 -1.07
C ILE A 151 11.38 9.03 -0.01
N ARG A 152 10.85 9.91 0.82
CA ARG A 152 11.63 10.62 1.85
C ARG A 152 12.17 9.67 2.93
N ALA A 153 11.39 8.67 3.34
CA ALA A 153 11.85 7.68 4.30
C ALA A 153 12.97 6.79 3.73
N VAL A 154 12.87 6.38 2.46
CA VAL A 154 13.90 5.60 1.78
C VAL A 154 15.19 6.42 1.58
N GLU A 155 15.06 7.70 1.19
CA GLU A 155 16.22 8.60 1.02
C GLU A 155 16.96 8.88 2.33
N CYS A 156 16.22 9.04 3.44
CA CYS A 156 16.82 9.36 4.74
C CYS A 156 17.51 8.16 5.39
N GLU A 157 17.03 6.94 5.09
CA GLU A 157 17.55 5.73 5.71
C GLU A 157 17.77 4.60 4.70
N PRO A 158 18.87 4.67 3.93
CA PRO A 158 19.26 3.57 3.05
C PRO A 158 19.57 2.32 3.88
N ARG A 159 19.06 1.16 3.46
CA ARG A 159 19.18 -0.15 4.14
C ARG A 159 18.42 -0.24 5.48
N THR A 160 17.17 0.18 5.44
CA THR A 160 16.25 0.08 6.57
C THR A 160 15.50 -1.27 6.62
N THR A 161 14.73 -1.50 7.66
CA THR A 161 13.77 -2.62 7.75
C THR A 161 12.36 -2.12 7.44
N TYR A 162 11.41 -3.01 7.13
CA TYR A 162 10.02 -2.59 6.87
C TYR A 162 9.42 -1.79 8.04
N GLY A 163 9.66 -2.22 9.29
CA GLY A 163 9.15 -1.57 10.49
C GLY A 163 9.73 -0.16 10.67
N ARG A 164 11.02 0.02 10.40
CA ARG A 164 11.69 1.34 10.46
C ARG A 164 11.26 2.24 9.31
N LEU A 165 11.11 1.71 8.10
CA LEU A 165 10.56 2.43 6.95
C LEU A 165 9.17 3.00 7.28
N LEU A 166 8.24 2.14 7.71
CA LEU A 166 6.87 2.55 8.02
C LEU A 166 6.82 3.54 9.20
N THR A 167 7.68 3.36 10.20
CA THR A 167 7.80 4.30 11.33
C THR A 167 8.28 5.67 10.87
N SER A 168 9.27 5.71 9.98
CA SER A 168 9.78 6.96 9.38
C SER A 168 8.72 7.63 8.50
N MET A 169 8.01 6.88 7.65
CA MET A 169 6.89 7.39 6.87
C MET A 169 5.82 8.03 7.77
N ARG A 170 5.42 7.31 8.83
CA ARG A 170 4.45 7.81 9.81
C ARG A 170 4.90 9.10 10.49
N ALA A 171 6.18 9.18 10.86
CA ALA A 171 6.74 10.38 11.45
C ALA A 171 6.68 11.57 10.47
N ILE A 172 7.00 11.35 9.20
CA ILE A 172 6.95 12.38 8.14
C ILE A 172 5.51 12.84 7.88
N MET A 173 4.54 11.93 7.86
CA MET A 173 3.12 12.23 7.66
C MET A 173 2.53 13.04 8.83
N ARG A 174 2.89 12.68 10.07
CA ARG A 174 2.40 13.35 11.29
C ARG A 174 3.09 14.67 11.58
N ASP A 175 4.30 14.88 11.05
CA ASP A 175 5.04 16.10 11.27
C ASP A 175 4.51 17.24 10.39
N SER A 176 3.61 18.03 10.96
CA SER A 176 3.09 19.28 10.38
C SER A 176 4.16 20.38 10.28
N SER A 177 5.31 20.24 10.97
CA SER A 177 6.27 21.34 11.18
C SER A 177 7.43 21.40 10.18
N GLY A 178 7.45 20.50 9.20
CA GLY A 178 8.36 20.58 8.05
C GLY A 178 9.84 20.48 8.39
N ASN A 179 10.17 19.90 9.56
CA ASN A 179 11.52 19.70 10.03
C ASN A 179 11.63 18.28 10.58
N CYS A 180 11.82 17.31 9.68
CA CYS A 180 12.06 15.94 10.08
C CYS A 180 13.44 15.84 10.74
N ASN A 181 13.49 15.85 12.07
CA ASN A 181 14.67 15.47 12.85
C ASN A 181 14.84 13.93 12.86
N LEU A 182 14.84 13.32 11.67
CA LEU A 182 15.34 11.96 11.52
C LEU A 182 16.87 12.06 11.56
N GLN A 183 17.44 11.66 12.69
CA GLN A 183 18.89 11.68 12.92
C GLN A 183 19.54 10.56 12.10
N GLY A 184 19.64 10.77 10.80
CA GLY A 184 20.44 9.92 9.90
C GLY A 184 21.94 10.08 10.19
N PRO A 185 22.80 9.22 9.61
CA PRO A 185 24.24 9.25 9.84
C PRO A 185 24.93 10.56 9.41
N ILE A 186 24.22 11.41 8.66
CA ILE A 186 24.71 12.69 8.15
C ILE A 186 23.68 13.75 8.52
N GLY A 187 23.97 14.58 9.52
CA GLY A 187 23.07 15.53 10.16
C GLY A 187 22.63 16.72 9.30
N GLY A 188 21.80 16.47 8.28
CA GLY A 188 21.10 17.52 7.52
C GLY A 188 19.65 17.67 8.01
N SER A 189 19.27 18.84 8.53
CA SER A 189 17.84 19.19 8.70
C SER A 189 17.19 19.37 7.33
N ILE A 190 16.03 18.75 7.11
CA ILE A 190 15.39 18.77 5.79
C ILE A 190 14.05 19.53 5.83
N ARG A 191 13.89 20.51 4.92
CA ARG A 191 12.71 21.35 4.73
C ARG A 191 11.64 20.65 3.89
N LYS A 192 10.38 20.71 4.33
CA LYS A 192 9.17 20.26 3.63
C LYS A 192 8.77 21.24 2.51
N VAL A 193 8.35 20.73 1.34
CA VAL A 193 7.87 21.54 0.18
C VAL A 193 6.35 21.45 -0.01
N ALA A 194 5.65 20.51 0.65
CA ALA A 194 4.20 20.36 0.53
C ALA A 194 3.54 20.13 1.90
N ASN A 195 2.49 20.88 2.23
CA ASN A 195 1.74 20.75 3.49
C ASN A 195 0.55 19.81 3.30
N PHE A 196 0.74 18.53 3.57
CA PHE A 196 -0.29 17.51 3.52
C PHE A 196 -1.15 17.59 4.79
N SER A 197 -2.36 18.13 4.69
CA SER A 197 -3.32 18.21 5.79
C SER A 197 -4.26 17.01 5.77
N GLY A 198 -3.96 16.00 6.58
CA GLY A 198 -4.77 14.79 6.72
C GLY A 198 -4.01 13.78 7.59
N VAL A 199 -4.67 13.13 8.55
CA VAL A 199 -4.03 12.09 9.38
C VAL A 199 -4.04 10.79 8.57
N GLU A 200 -3.18 10.74 7.56
CA GLU A 200 -2.86 9.50 6.86
C GLU A 200 -1.85 8.70 7.68
N GLU A 201 -2.12 7.40 7.78
CA GLU A 201 -1.23 6.44 8.41
C GLU A 201 -0.79 5.44 7.34
N PRO A 202 0.51 5.09 7.28
CA PRO A 202 0.97 4.09 6.34
C PRO A 202 0.48 2.72 6.78
N GLN A 203 0.01 1.95 5.81
CA GLN A 203 -0.40 0.56 5.97
C GLN A 203 0.50 -0.32 5.12
N LEU A 204 0.63 -1.57 5.54
CA LEU A 204 1.42 -2.58 4.85
C LEU A 204 0.54 -3.82 4.69
N SER A 205 0.34 -4.31 3.47
CA SER A 205 -0.32 -5.60 3.23
C SER A 205 0.65 -6.55 2.54
N SER A 206 0.52 -7.86 2.77
CA SER A 206 1.43 -8.85 2.18
C SER A 206 0.79 -10.21 1.97
N ALA A 207 1.31 -10.94 0.98
CA ALA A 207 0.99 -12.34 0.74
C ALA A 207 1.34 -13.27 1.92
N TYR A 208 2.29 -12.89 2.79
CA TYR A 208 2.67 -13.65 3.98
C TYR A 208 3.06 -12.76 5.15
N LYS A 209 2.93 -13.29 6.37
CA LYS A 209 3.41 -12.62 7.58
C LYS A 209 4.92 -12.75 7.70
N PHE A 210 5.60 -11.66 8.03
CA PHE A 210 7.03 -11.64 8.34
C PHE A 210 7.33 -10.67 9.49
N ASP A 211 8.51 -10.79 10.09
CA ASP A 211 8.93 -9.88 11.16
C ASP A 211 9.39 -8.55 10.54
N VAL A 212 8.51 -7.55 10.53
CA VAL A 212 8.78 -6.24 9.92
C VAL A 212 9.98 -5.53 10.54
N GLU A 213 10.33 -5.82 11.80
CA GLU A 213 11.47 -5.18 12.46
C GLU A 213 12.81 -5.80 12.05
N ARG A 214 12.79 -7.05 11.56
CA ARG A 214 13.99 -7.79 11.17
C ARG A 214 14.16 -7.90 9.66
N GLU A 215 13.06 -7.92 8.92
CA GLU A 215 13.09 -8.08 7.47
C GLU A 215 13.66 -6.82 6.82
N PRO A 216 14.78 -6.92 6.08
CA PRO A 216 15.37 -5.78 5.39
C PRO A 216 14.46 -5.35 4.25
N PHE A 217 14.28 -4.04 4.11
CA PHE A 217 13.62 -3.46 2.96
C PHE A 217 14.62 -3.38 1.79
N CYS A 218 14.41 -4.24 0.79
CA CYS A 218 15.17 -4.24 -0.46
C CYS A 218 14.21 -4.39 -1.63
N MET A 219 14.22 -3.39 -2.51
CA MET A 219 13.60 -3.39 -3.84
C MET A 219 14.66 -3.67 -4.89
#